data_AF-A0A2V8TQH0-F1
#
_entry.id   AF-A0A2V8TQH0-F1
#
_cell.length_a   1.000
_cell.length_b   1.000
_cell.length_c   1.000
_cell.angle_alpha   90.00
_cell.angle_beta   90.00
_cell.angle_gamma   90.00
#
_symmetry.space_group_name_H-M   'P 1'
#
loop_
_entity.id
_entity.type
_entity.pdbx_description
1 polymer ?
#
loop_
_entity_poly.entity_id
_entity_poly.type
_entity_poly.pdbx_seq_one_letter_code
_entity_poly.pdbx_strand_id
1 'polypeptide(L)'
;MIAVHLESGRVSVRRENLPRLAPGFARIHLLEGGICSTDLQLQRGYYGFSGTPGHEFVGEVVDAEDRDWVGKRVAGEINLACGRCGWCARGLGRHCPRRTVLGIVKHPGAFREFLTLPVRNLHPVPPAIPNQHAVFIEPVAAACEILDQLKIAKGQRVAVLGDGKLGLLIAQVLHVHGASVHLFGRHRHKMRIVEKMGVATGIVPKKPGRAWPIVVESTGSSGGLRAAIAMCEPRDAVVMKSTVHGLVSVDTAPVIVNEITLVGSRCGRFEPAIHLLASGKVRVGGLISEEFPLERAPAAAAGKLKWHMLRRTAVVFAALLLTSCSVKKYAIHTLGDALAASGATFASDDDPDLIRAAVPFSLKLIETLLAENPRQQGLLLAAARGFTQYAFAFVQEDADEAQDTDRAAAAALRARAAKLYFRARNYGLRGLEVKHPDFAARLEAHPKEAAKELKKSEVPVMYWTALSWAAALAASHDM
;
A
#
# COMPACT_ATOMS: atom_id res chain seq x y z
N MET A 1 33.64 5.71 -1.77
CA MET A 1 32.67 4.83 -1.10
C MET A 1 31.48 4.55 -2.01
N ILE A 2 30.75 3.46 -1.82
CA ILE A 2 29.47 3.20 -2.47
C ILE A 2 28.30 3.68 -1.61
N ALA A 3 27.25 4.16 -2.29
CA ALA A 3 26.01 4.61 -1.70
C ALA A 3 24.83 4.18 -2.56
N VAL A 4 23.72 3.85 -1.92
CA VAL A 4 22.45 3.59 -2.59
C VAL A 4 21.79 4.93 -2.90
N HIS A 5 21.21 5.02 -4.10
CA HIS A 5 20.46 6.17 -4.58
C HIS A 5 19.08 5.73 -5.02
N LEU A 6 18.08 6.42 -4.51
CA LEU A 6 16.70 6.33 -4.94
C LEU A 6 16.35 7.63 -5.68
N GLU A 7 15.98 7.51 -6.95
CA GLU A 7 15.62 8.64 -7.81
C GLU A 7 14.50 8.21 -8.76
N SER A 8 13.40 8.96 -8.80
CA SER A 8 12.20 8.65 -9.60
C SER A 8 11.74 7.19 -9.47
N GLY A 9 11.75 6.65 -8.25
CA GLY A 9 11.35 5.26 -7.96
C GLY A 9 12.34 4.17 -8.36
N ARG A 10 13.50 4.54 -8.93
CA ARG A 10 14.57 3.61 -9.30
C ARG A 10 15.66 3.60 -8.24
N VAL A 11 16.05 2.39 -7.82
CA VAL A 11 17.17 2.17 -6.91
C VAL A 11 18.43 1.84 -7.70
N SER A 12 19.53 2.52 -7.39
CA SER A 12 20.85 2.34 -8.01
C SER A 12 21.96 2.40 -6.95
N VAL A 13 23.13 1.87 -7.27
CA VAL A 13 24.34 2.02 -6.43
C VAL A 13 25.32 2.93 -7.18
N ARG A 14 25.83 3.95 -6.49
CA ARG A 14 26.75 4.96 -7.05
C ARG A 14 28.00 5.03 -6.20
N ARG A 15 29.11 5.43 -6.81
CA ARG A 15 30.33 5.81 -6.08
C ARG A 15 30.24 7.28 -5.70
N GLU A 16 30.62 7.58 -4.47
CA GLU A 16 30.66 8.92 -3.90
C GLU A 16 31.95 9.16 -3.12
N ASN A 17 32.25 10.44 -2.90
CA ASN A 17 33.31 10.87 -1.99
C ASN A 17 32.91 10.59 -0.54
N LEU A 18 33.90 10.40 0.33
CA LEU A 18 33.68 10.26 1.76
C LEU A 18 32.98 11.52 2.31
N PRO A 19 31.92 11.40 3.13
CA PRO A 19 31.22 12.56 3.65
C PRO A 19 32.13 13.41 4.53
N ARG A 20 32.09 14.74 4.32
CA ARG A 20 32.79 15.70 5.16
C ARG A 20 32.22 15.66 6.58
N LEU A 21 33.10 15.66 7.57
CA LEU A 21 32.74 15.69 8.98
C LEU A 21 32.55 17.15 9.42
N ALA A 22 31.37 17.48 9.94
CA ALA A 22 31.09 18.78 10.54
C ALA A 22 31.40 18.76 12.06
N PRO A 23 31.66 19.90 12.70
CA PRO A 23 31.85 19.96 14.16
C PRO A 23 30.68 19.34 14.93
N GLY A 24 30.98 18.56 15.98
CA GLY A 24 29.99 17.82 16.76
C GLY A 24 29.29 16.64 16.04
N PHE A 25 29.72 16.27 14.84
CA PHE A 25 29.28 15.04 14.16
C PHE A 25 30.32 13.93 14.31
N ALA A 26 29.86 12.70 14.16
CA ALA A 26 30.68 11.51 14.00
C ALA A 26 30.50 10.92 12.60
N ARG A 27 31.58 10.37 12.03
CA ARG A 27 31.55 9.50 10.86
C ARG A 27 31.42 8.06 11.34
N ILE A 28 30.49 7.37 10.72
CA ILE A 28 30.08 6.02 11.10
C ILE A 28 30.27 5.12 9.88
N HIS A 29 30.97 4.01 10.06
CA HIS A 29 31.01 2.91 9.10
C HIS A 29 29.76 2.06 9.28
N LEU A 30 28.98 1.88 8.21
CA LEU A 30 27.77 1.06 8.25
C LEU A 30 28.15 -0.41 8.43
N LEU A 31 27.58 -1.05 9.44
CA LEU A 31 27.70 -2.50 9.62
C LEU A 31 26.49 -3.20 8.99
N GLU A 32 25.28 -2.75 9.34
CA GLU A 32 24.03 -3.28 8.77
C GLU A 32 22.95 -2.19 8.68
N GLY A 33 22.11 -2.28 7.65
CA GLY A 33 20.98 -1.37 7.41
C GLY A 33 19.67 -2.15 7.21
N GLY A 34 18.60 -1.68 7.84
CA GLY A 34 17.27 -2.28 7.78
C GLY A 34 16.40 -1.57 6.75
N ILE A 35 15.71 -2.33 5.92
CA ILE A 35 14.73 -1.77 4.97
C ILE A 35 13.38 -1.61 5.69
N CYS A 36 12.88 -0.39 5.70
CA CYS A 36 11.59 -0.04 6.26
C CYS A 36 10.52 0.07 5.18
N SER A 37 9.26 -0.11 5.57
CA SER A 37 8.12 0.20 4.69
C SER A 37 8.16 1.66 4.21
N THR A 38 8.70 2.57 5.02
CA THR A 38 8.90 3.97 4.62
C THR A 38 9.81 4.08 3.40
N ASP A 39 10.90 3.32 3.31
CA ASP A 39 11.78 3.34 2.12
C ASP A 39 11.02 2.89 0.85
N LEU A 40 10.11 1.92 0.99
CA LEU A 40 9.22 1.49 -0.10
C LEU A 40 8.19 2.57 -0.47
N GLN A 41 7.71 3.37 0.48
CA GLN A 41 6.84 4.51 0.19
C GLN A 41 7.61 5.64 -0.50
N LEU A 42 8.85 5.93 -0.08
CA LEU A 42 9.75 6.88 -0.76
C LEU A 42 9.94 6.45 -2.22
N GLN A 43 10.13 5.14 -2.46
CA GLN A 43 10.23 4.60 -3.82
C GLN A 43 8.95 4.81 -4.66
N ARG A 44 7.79 4.89 -4.02
CA ARG A 44 6.50 5.17 -4.68
C ARG A 44 6.21 6.67 -4.83
N GLY A 45 7.18 7.54 -4.53
CA GLY A 45 7.05 9.00 -4.68
C GLY A 45 6.61 9.74 -3.42
N TYR A 46 6.54 9.07 -2.26
CA TYR A 46 6.32 9.76 -0.98
C TYR A 46 7.40 10.84 -0.76
N TYR A 47 6.98 12.04 -0.34
CA TYR A 47 7.81 13.25 -0.24
C TYR A 47 8.50 13.74 -1.53
N GLY A 48 8.23 13.14 -2.71
CA GLY A 48 9.00 13.45 -3.92
C GLY A 48 10.51 13.18 -3.73
N PHE A 49 10.84 12.16 -2.93
CA PHE A 49 12.20 11.91 -2.47
C PHE A 49 13.17 11.57 -3.60
N SER A 50 14.35 12.19 -3.56
CA SER A 50 15.52 11.81 -4.36
C SER A 50 16.79 11.90 -3.49
N GLY A 51 17.59 10.84 -3.46
CA GLY A 51 18.83 10.76 -2.67
C GLY A 51 19.08 9.38 -2.06
N THR A 52 19.89 9.32 -1.00
CA THR A 52 20.21 8.07 -0.29
C THR A 52 19.16 7.73 0.77
N PRO A 53 18.44 6.61 0.68
CA PRO A 53 17.46 6.18 1.68
C PRO A 53 18.13 5.39 2.83
N GLY A 54 17.31 4.89 3.75
CA GLY A 54 17.74 4.10 4.90
C GLY A 54 17.84 4.93 6.19
N HIS A 55 17.14 4.47 7.22
CA HIS A 55 17.05 5.14 8.52
C HIS A 55 17.04 4.16 9.71
N GLU A 56 17.06 2.86 9.44
CA GLU A 56 17.28 1.81 10.42
C GLU A 56 18.71 1.29 10.20
N PHE A 57 19.61 1.44 11.17
CA PHE A 57 21.00 1.01 10.99
C PHE A 57 21.72 0.72 12.31
N VAL A 58 22.78 -0.07 12.20
CA VAL A 58 23.86 -0.16 13.18
C VAL A 58 25.19 0.08 12.48
N GLY A 59 26.08 0.83 13.13
CA GLY A 59 27.39 1.15 12.58
C GLY A 59 28.45 1.27 13.66
N GLU A 60 29.68 1.49 13.24
CA GLU A 60 30.82 1.75 14.11
C GLU A 60 31.34 3.17 13.88
N VAL A 61 31.57 3.94 14.95
CA VAL A 61 32.15 5.28 14.81
C VAL A 61 33.63 5.15 14.44
N VAL A 62 34.03 5.71 13.30
CA VAL A 62 35.43 5.67 12.81
C VAL A 62 36.16 7.01 12.98
N ASP A 63 35.40 8.11 13.12
CA ASP A 63 35.96 9.46 13.26
C ASP A 63 34.96 10.35 14.00
N ALA A 64 35.42 11.07 15.01
CA ALA A 64 34.63 12.01 15.81
C ALA A 64 35.58 12.98 16.52
N GLU A 65 35.08 14.18 16.83
CA GLU A 65 35.81 15.18 17.61
C GLU A 65 36.17 14.66 19.01
N ASP A 66 35.17 14.05 19.67
CA ASP A 66 35.38 13.29 20.90
C ASP A 66 35.84 11.86 20.57
N ARG A 67 37.11 11.57 20.88
CA ARG A 67 37.77 10.29 20.59
C ARG A 67 37.19 9.12 21.39
N ASP A 68 36.48 9.38 22.49
CA ASP A 68 35.82 8.31 23.27
C ASP A 68 34.71 7.63 22.48
N TRP A 69 34.23 8.23 21.38
CA TRP A 69 33.27 7.59 20.50
C TRP A 69 33.89 6.61 19.52
N VAL A 70 35.16 6.80 19.13
CA VAL A 70 35.79 6.01 18.08
C VAL A 70 35.90 4.53 18.49
N GLY A 71 35.50 3.63 17.59
CA GLY A 71 35.38 2.19 17.83
C GLY A 71 34.08 1.76 18.51
N LYS A 72 33.23 2.70 18.99
CA LYS A 72 31.93 2.33 19.55
C LYS A 72 30.98 1.92 18.44
N ARG A 73 30.30 0.79 18.67
CA ARG A 73 29.13 0.40 17.89
C ARG A 73 27.92 1.23 18.33
N VAL A 74 27.21 1.81 17.37
CA VAL A 74 26.15 2.78 17.60
C VAL A 74 24.92 2.52 16.73
N ALA A 75 23.75 2.87 17.26
CA ALA A 75 22.54 3.15 16.51
C ALA A 75 22.24 4.66 16.62
N GLY A 76 21.53 5.23 15.65
CA GLY A 76 21.29 6.67 15.60
C GLY A 76 19.81 7.04 15.54
N GLU A 77 19.40 8.00 16.38
CA GLU A 77 18.09 8.64 16.24
C GLU A 77 17.99 9.39 14.92
N ILE A 78 16.89 9.18 14.21
CA ILE A 78 16.73 9.65 12.83
C ILE A 78 16.40 11.14 12.73
N ASN A 79 15.90 11.76 13.79
CA ASN A 79 15.45 13.16 13.79
C ASN A 79 16.57 14.08 14.31
N LEU A 80 17.19 14.85 13.43
CA LEU A 80 18.28 15.77 13.77
C LEU A 80 17.69 17.13 14.13
N ALA A 81 17.34 17.30 15.41
CA ALA A 81 16.74 18.53 15.91
C ALA A 81 17.73 19.71 15.94
N CYS A 82 17.21 20.94 15.81
CA CYS A 82 18.04 22.15 15.84
C CYS A 82 18.59 22.52 17.23
N GLY A 83 18.04 21.94 18.30
CA GLY A 83 18.44 22.16 19.70
C GLY A 83 18.04 23.52 20.31
N ARG A 84 17.62 24.50 19.50
CA ARG A 84 17.48 25.91 19.93
C ARG A 84 16.11 26.55 19.67
N CYS A 85 15.10 25.82 19.19
CA CYS A 85 13.73 26.36 19.07
C CYS A 85 12.91 26.04 20.31
N GLY A 86 11.78 26.74 20.49
CA GLY A 86 10.84 26.48 21.60
C GLY A 86 10.32 25.03 21.67
N TRP A 87 10.28 24.31 20.55
CA TRP A 87 9.87 22.89 20.55
C TRP A 87 10.99 22.02 21.16
N CYS A 88 12.25 22.27 20.78
CA CYS A 88 13.40 21.58 21.38
C CYS A 88 13.51 21.87 22.88
N ALA A 89 13.30 23.11 23.30
CA ALA A 89 13.33 23.50 24.71
C ALA A 89 12.25 22.77 25.55
N ARG A 90 11.15 22.35 24.92
CA ARG A 90 10.06 21.56 25.53
C ARG A 90 10.25 20.05 25.41
N GLY A 91 11.42 19.57 24.96
CA GLY A 91 11.67 18.14 24.72
C GLY A 91 11.05 17.59 23.42
N LEU A 92 10.42 18.42 22.59
CA LEU A 92 9.79 18.03 21.33
C LEU A 92 10.79 18.06 20.15
N GLY A 93 12.04 17.67 20.39
CA GLY A 93 13.11 17.66 19.38
C GLY A 93 12.75 16.84 18.13
N ARG A 94 12.08 15.68 18.32
CA ARG A 94 11.58 14.81 17.23
C ARG A 94 10.54 15.49 16.33
N HIS A 95 9.95 16.59 16.77
CA HIS A 95 8.96 17.38 16.06
C HIS A 95 9.47 18.76 15.64
N CYS A 96 10.76 19.05 15.88
CA CYS A 96 11.36 20.34 15.55
C CYS A 96 11.07 20.72 14.07
N PRO A 97 10.58 21.93 13.79
CA PRO A 97 10.24 22.37 12.43
C PRO A 97 11.49 22.59 11.56
N ARG A 98 12.66 22.76 12.20
CA ARG A 98 13.97 22.91 11.54
C ARG A 98 14.77 21.60 11.50
N ARG A 99 14.14 20.46 11.81
CA ARG A 99 14.85 19.17 11.80
C ARG A 99 15.14 18.71 10.39
N THR A 100 16.26 18.03 10.22
CA THR A 100 16.44 17.10 9.11
C THR A 100 16.16 15.68 9.62
N VAL A 101 15.90 14.74 8.70
CA VAL A 101 15.58 13.35 9.02
C VAL A 101 16.45 12.45 8.17
N LEU A 102 17.26 11.60 8.83
CA LEU A 102 18.14 10.62 8.21
C LEU A 102 17.38 9.82 7.15
N GLY A 103 17.82 9.88 5.90
CA GLY A 103 17.25 9.10 4.80
C GLY A 103 15.84 9.49 4.35
N ILE A 104 15.32 10.63 4.84
CA ILE A 104 13.94 11.06 4.55
C ILE A 104 13.86 12.56 4.22
N VAL A 105 14.30 13.45 5.11
CA VAL A 105 14.14 14.91 4.95
C VAL A 105 15.50 15.60 5.04
N LYS A 106 16.05 16.03 3.91
CA LYS A 106 17.26 16.89 3.83
C LYS A 106 18.48 16.35 4.59
N HIS A 107 18.57 15.03 4.82
CA HIS A 107 19.76 14.37 5.36
C HIS A 107 19.98 13.03 4.66
N PRO A 108 21.13 12.77 4.03
CA PRO A 108 21.41 11.50 3.35
C PRO A 108 21.30 10.32 4.32
N GLY A 109 20.65 9.24 3.89
CA GLY A 109 20.38 8.04 4.67
C GLY A 109 21.57 7.15 4.93
N ALA A 110 21.27 6.03 5.58
CA ALA A 110 22.24 5.07 6.09
C ALA A 110 22.69 4.03 5.06
N PHE A 111 22.02 3.86 3.91
CA PHE A 111 22.42 2.87 2.91
C PHE A 111 23.63 3.34 2.08
N ARG A 112 24.78 3.46 2.74
CA ARG A 112 26.08 3.88 2.23
C ARG A 112 27.17 3.41 3.17
N GLU A 113 28.39 3.16 2.68
CA GLU A 113 29.47 2.61 3.52
C GLU A 113 29.80 3.52 4.72
N PHE A 114 29.76 4.85 4.52
CA PHE A 114 29.98 5.82 5.59
C PHE A 114 28.89 6.85 5.66
N LEU A 115 28.36 7.09 6.86
CA LEU A 115 27.39 8.14 7.15
C LEU A 115 27.88 9.10 8.23
N THR A 116 27.24 10.25 8.35
CA THR A 116 27.49 11.22 9.41
C THR A 116 26.22 11.57 10.17
N LEU A 117 26.34 11.63 11.49
CA LEU A 117 25.28 12.05 12.41
C LEU A 117 25.87 12.89 13.54
N PRO A 118 25.10 13.83 14.14
CA PRO A 118 25.50 14.49 15.37
C PRO A 118 25.78 13.46 16.46
N VAL A 119 26.82 13.64 17.26
CA VAL A 119 27.14 12.73 18.37
C VAL A 119 25.96 12.57 19.33
N ARG A 120 25.21 13.65 19.59
CA ARG A 120 23.99 13.64 20.41
C ARG A 120 22.84 12.77 19.88
N ASN A 121 22.90 12.34 18.63
CA ASN A 121 21.91 11.44 18.04
C ASN A 121 22.32 9.97 18.20
N LEU A 122 23.54 9.69 18.68
CA LEU A 122 24.08 8.34 18.76
C LEU A 122 23.80 7.72 20.12
N HIS A 123 23.42 6.44 20.06
CA HIS A 123 23.25 5.58 21.22
C HIS A 123 24.21 4.40 21.09
N PRO A 124 25.08 4.16 22.10
CA PRO A 124 25.95 3.00 22.08
C PRO A 124 25.13 1.71 22.13
N VAL A 125 25.50 0.73 21.29
CA VAL A 125 24.83 -0.57 21.23
C VAL A 125 25.58 -1.55 22.15
N PRO A 126 24.96 -2.04 23.23
CA PRO A 126 25.58 -3.00 24.14
C PRO A 126 26.11 -4.24 23.41
N PRO A 127 27.28 -4.80 23.77
CA PRO A 127 27.85 -5.98 23.12
C PRO A 127 26.90 -7.18 23.06
N ALA A 128 26.00 -7.31 24.04
CA ALA A 128 25.00 -8.37 24.13
C ALA A 128 23.96 -8.38 22.98
N ILE A 129 23.81 -7.27 22.23
CA ILE A 129 22.89 -7.18 21.10
C ILE A 129 23.67 -7.43 19.80
N PRO A 130 23.45 -8.52 19.04
CA PRO A 130 24.09 -8.71 17.73
C PRO A 130 23.72 -7.62 16.71
N ASN A 131 24.54 -7.40 15.67
CA ASN A 131 24.29 -6.36 14.66
C ASN A 131 22.91 -6.51 13.99
N GLN A 132 22.60 -7.72 13.54
CA GLN A 132 21.29 -8.17 13.04
C GLN A 132 20.10 -7.82 13.93
N HIS A 133 20.30 -7.69 15.25
CA HIS A 133 19.25 -7.29 16.18
C HIS A 133 19.27 -5.79 16.45
N ALA A 134 20.45 -5.18 16.49
CA ALA A 134 20.64 -3.76 16.73
C ALA A 134 19.98 -2.88 15.65
N VAL A 135 19.92 -3.35 14.40
CA VAL A 135 19.20 -2.67 13.31
C VAL A 135 17.71 -2.45 13.63
N PHE A 136 17.12 -3.26 14.53
CA PHE A 136 15.73 -3.12 14.98
C PHE A 136 15.54 -2.10 16.10
N ILE A 137 16.59 -1.42 16.60
CA ILE A 137 16.45 -0.44 17.69
C ILE A 137 15.46 0.66 17.29
N GLU A 138 15.57 1.22 16.07
CA GLU A 138 14.64 2.26 15.59
C GLU A 138 13.18 1.77 15.52
N PRO A 139 12.86 0.64 14.87
CA PRO A 139 11.46 0.22 14.77
C PRO A 139 10.89 -0.29 16.11
N VAL A 140 11.72 -0.81 17.03
CA VAL A 140 11.29 -1.11 18.41
C VAL A 140 11.02 0.19 19.16
N ALA A 141 11.86 1.22 19.01
CA ALA A 141 11.64 2.53 19.61
C ALA A 141 10.32 3.14 19.12
N ALA A 142 10.02 3.03 17.82
CA ALA A 142 8.73 3.42 17.26
C ALA A 142 7.57 2.66 17.91
N ALA A 143 7.70 1.36 18.19
CA ALA A 143 6.68 0.60 18.91
C ALA A 143 6.50 1.09 20.37
N CYS A 144 7.59 1.44 21.06
CA CYS A 144 7.57 1.94 22.44
C CYS A 144 6.89 3.31 22.58
N GLU A 145 6.92 4.18 21.57
CA GLU A 145 6.30 5.52 21.61
C GLU A 145 4.80 5.45 21.99
N ILE A 146 4.12 4.34 21.71
CA ILE A 146 2.71 4.16 22.10
C ILE A 146 2.55 4.26 23.64
N LEU A 147 3.50 3.71 24.39
CA LEU A 147 3.49 3.71 25.86
C LEU A 147 3.84 5.09 26.45
N ASP A 148 4.55 5.93 25.69
CA ASP A 148 4.84 7.32 26.08
C ASP A 148 3.62 8.23 25.87
N GLN A 149 2.71 7.87 24.94
CA GLN A 149 1.54 8.67 24.58
C GLN A 149 0.25 8.20 25.27
N LEU A 150 0.14 6.91 25.59
CA LEU A 150 -1.03 6.31 26.21
C LEU A 150 -0.67 5.55 27.49
N LYS A 151 -1.45 5.79 28.53
CA LYS A 151 -1.40 4.97 29.76
C LYS A 151 -2.17 3.68 29.52
N ILE A 152 -1.44 2.58 29.36
CA ILE A 152 -2.02 1.25 29.19
C ILE A 152 -1.87 0.47 30.49
N ALA A 153 -2.99 0.11 31.11
CA ALA A 153 -3.00 -0.67 32.34
C ALA A 153 -2.65 -2.15 32.07
N LYS A 154 -2.10 -2.83 33.08
CA LYS A 154 -1.88 -4.28 33.01
C LYS A 154 -3.20 -5.01 32.78
N GLY A 155 -3.20 -5.98 31.88
CA GLY A 155 -4.39 -6.73 31.48
C GLY A 155 -5.35 -5.98 30.55
N GLN A 156 -5.13 -4.68 30.30
CA GLN A 156 -5.98 -3.92 29.39
C GLN A 156 -5.92 -4.52 27.98
N ARG A 157 -7.09 -4.71 27.37
CA ARG A 157 -7.21 -5.33 26.05
C ARG A 157 -6.72 -4.37 24.97
N VAL A 158 -5.87 -4.86 24.07
CA VAL A 158 -5.38 -4.08 22.92
C VAL A 158 -5.46 -4.90 21.66
N ALA A 159 -6.16 -4.39 20.64
CA ALA A 159 -6.10 -4.95 19.29
C ALA A 159 -4.96 -4.29 18.52
N VAL A 160 -4.09 -5.09 17.90
CA VAL A 160 -3.09 -4.61 16.94
C VAL A 160 -3.51 -5.05 15.56
N LEU A 161 -3.74 -4.11 14.65
CA LEU A 161 -4.12 -4.36 13.27
C LEU A 161 -2.89 -4.26 12.36
N GLY A 162 -2.55 -5.37 11.71
CA GLY A 162 -1.44 -5.45 10.74
C GLY A 162 -0.35 -6.41 11.18
N ASP A 163 -0.02 -7.37 10.30
CA ASP A 163 1.03 -8.38 10.54
C ASP A 163 2.36 -8.07 9.84
N GLY A 164 2.59 -6.79 9.57
CA GLY A 164 3.88 -6.28 9.12
C GLY A 164 4.92 -6.27 10.24
N LYS A 165 6.19 -5.99 9.89
CA LYS A 165 7.31 -5.87 10.85
C LYS A 165 6.93 -5.04 12.07
N LEU A 166 6.41 -3.83 11.85
CA LEU A 166 6.04 -2.92 12.93
C LEU A 166 4.88 -3.44 13.79
N GLY A 167 3.84 -4.03 13.20
CA GLY A 167 2.72 -4.61 13.96
C GLY A 167 3.15 -5.78 14.85
N LEU A 168 4.07 -6.62 14.37
CA LEU A 168 4.66 -7.70 15.17
C LEU A 168 5.51 -7.16 16.33
N LEU A 169 6.24 -6.06 16.13
CA LEU A 169 7.01 -5.40 17.19
C LEU A 169 6.11 -4.73 18.22
N ILE A 170 5.07 -4.00 17.78
CA ILE A 170 4.06 -3.38 18.65
C ILE A 170 3.41 -4.44 19.53
N ALA A 171 2.98 -5.56 18.94
CA ALA A 171 2.34 -6.63 19.69
C ALA A 171 3.26 -7.19 20.80
N GLN A 172 4.55 -7.38 20.50
CA GLN A 172 5.53 -7.81 21.50
C GLN A 172 5.74 -6.76 22.60
N VAL A 173 5.96 -5.49 22.23
CA VAL A 173 6.20 -4.41 23.19
C VAL A 173 5.03 -4.25 24.16
N LEU A 174 3.80 -4.22 23.63
CA LEU A 174 2.59 -4.11 24.44
C LEU A 174 2.36 -5.34 25.32
N HIS A 175 2.65 -6.54 24.80
CA HIS A 175 2.54 -7.77 25.57
C HIS A 175 3.55 -7.80 26.73
N VAL A 176 4.80 -7.42 26.47
CA VAL A 176 5.86 -7.31 27.50
C VAL A 176 5.54 -6.24 28.55
N HIS A 177 4.89 -5.15 28.16
CA HIS A 177 4.36 -4.14 29.08
C HIS A 177 3.24 -4.67 30.00
N GLY A 178 2.62 -5.79 29.62
CA GLY A 178 1.59 -6.48 30.38
C GLY A 178 0.17 -6.25 29.88
N ALA A 179 -0.01 -5.72 28.68
CA ALA A 179 -1.33 -5.62 28.04
C ALA A 179 -1.84 -7.00 27.56
N SER A 180 -3.16 -7.16 27.50
CA SER A 180 -3.80 -8.33 26.88
C SER A 180 -3.94 -8.09 25.38
N VAL A 181 -2.91 -8.48 24.63
CA VAL A 181 -2.75 -8.15 23.20
C VAL A 181 -3.37 -9.22 22.31
N HIS A 182 -4.16 -8.77 21.33
CA HIS A 182 -4.61 -9.58 20.20
C HIS A 182 -4.13 -8.97 18.88
N LEU A 183 -3.26 -9.67 18.16
CA LEU A 183 -2.78 -9.26 16.84
C LEU A 183 -3.69 -9.80 15.74
N PHE A 184 -4.23 -8.92 14.90
CA PHE A 184 -4.98 -9.28 13.71
C PHE A 184 -4.17 -9.08 12.45
N GLY A 185 -4.04 -10.14 11.65
CA GLY A 185 -3.26 -10.16 10.42
C GLY A 185 -3.97 -10.83 9.25
N ARG A 186 -3.24 -11.03 8.16
CA ARG A 186 -3.70 -11.76 6.96
C ARG A 186 -2.87 -13.02 6.70
N HIS A 187 -1.65 -13.09 7.25
CA HIS A 187 -0.64 -14.08 6.96
C HIS A 187 -0.29 -14.85 8.23
N ARG A 188 -0.89 -16.04 8.41
CA ARG A 188 -0.65 -16.89 9.59
C ARG A 188 0.83 -17.18 9.83
N HIS A 189 1.62 -17.37 8.77
CA HIS A 189 3.04 -17.66 8.91
C HIS A 189 3.83 -16.54 9.61
N LYS A 190 3.42 -15.27 9.46
CA LYS A 190 4.03 -14.12 10.16
C LYS A 190 3.57 -14.04 11.60
N MET A 191 2.27 -14.24 11.84
CA MET A 191 1.67 -14.18 13.17
C MET A 191 2.24 -15.23 14.14
N ARG A 192 2.68 -16.39 13.62
CA ARG A 192 3.42 -17.42 14.38
C ARG A 192 4.66 -16.90 15.11
N ILE A 193 5.23 -15.77 14.70
CA ILE A 193 6.39 -15.16 15.36
C ILE A 193 6.01 -14.70 16.77
N VAL A 194 4.84 -14.06 16.93
CA VAL A 194 4.38 -13.53 18.22
C VAL A 194 3.54 -14.53 19.02
N GLU A 195 2.91 -15.52 18.36
CA GLU A 195 2.23 -16.63 19.03
C GLU A 195 3.19 -17.40 19.96
N LYS A 196 4.43 -17.61 19.52
CA LYS A 196 5.50 -18.22 20.32
C LYS A 196 5.85 -17.43 21.59
N MET A 197 5.37 -16.21 21.70
CA MET A 197 5.58 -15.32 22.84
C MET A 197 4.30 -15.16 23.69
N GLY A 198 3.24 -15.92 23.39
CA GLY A 198 1.97 -15.85 24.14
C GLY A 198 1.01 -14.76 23.66
N VAL A 199 1.30 -14.10 22.53
CA VAL A 199 0.37 -13.12 21.93
C VAL A 199 -0.75 -13.85 21.20
N ALA A 200 -2.01 -13.52 21.51
CA ALA A 200 -3.17 -14.06 20.79
C ALA A 200 -3.21 -13.48 19.37
N THR A 201 -3.60 -14.31 18.38
CA THR A 201 -3.64 -13.88 16.97
C THR A 201 -4.95 -14.25 16.29
N GLY A 202 -5.31 -13.51 15.25
CA GLY A 202 -6.53 -13.74 14.50
C GLY A 202 -6.49 -13.16 13.10
N ILE A 203 -7.44 -13.57 12.27
CA ILE A 203 -7.73 -12.86 11.02
C ILE A 203 -8.76 -11.78 11.35
N VAL A 204 -8.61 -10.59 10.78
CA VAL A 204 -9.59 -9.50 10.96
C VAL A 204 -10.97 -9.99 10.48
N PRO A 205 -12.03 -9.94 11.31
CA PRO A 205 -13.38 -10.30 10.88
C PRO A 205 -13.88 -9.37 9.76
N LYS A 206 -14.73 -9.87 8.87
CA LYS A 206 -15.34 -9.02 7.81
C LYS A 206 -16.20 -7.89 8.38
N LYS A 207 -16.84 -8.13 9.52
CA LYS A 207 -17.62 -7.15 10.29
C LYS A 207 -17.09 -7.18 11.72
N PRO A 208 -16.02 -6.44 12.03
CA PRO A 208 -15.54 -6.38 13.40
C PRO A 208 -16.58 -5.68 14.28
N GLY A 209 -16.86 -6.24 15.45
CA GLY A 209 -17.63 -5.54 16.49
C GLY A 209 -16.75 -4.56 17.25
N ARG A 210 -17.38 -3.59 17.93
CA ARG A 210 -16.72 -2.70 18.89
C ARG A 210 -16.44 -3.47 20.17
N ALA A 211 -15.20 -3.86 20.38
CA ALA A 211 -14.83 -4.77 21.46
C ALA A 211 -13.45 -4.50 22.06
N TRP A 212 -12.79 -3.41 21.65
CA TRP A 212 -11.42 -3.11 22.01
C TRP A 212 -11.31 -1.67 22.50
N PRO A 213 -10.83 -1.44 23.74
CA PRO A 213 -10.63 -0.08 24.21
C PRO A 213 -9.46 0.56 23.45
N ILE A 214 -8.35 -0.16 23.23
CA ILE A 214 -7.25 0.38 22.42
C ILE A 214 -7.11 -0.43 21.14
N VAL A 215 -7.08 0.27 20.00
CA VAL A 215 -6.78 -0.32 18.70
C VAL A 215 -5.56 0.36 18.09
N VAL A 216 -4.51 -0.40 17.77
CA VAL A 216 -3.33 0.10 17.07
C VAL A 216 -3.41 -0.24 15.59
N GLU A 217 -3.56 0.78 14.75
CA GLU A 217 -3.55 0.67 13.30
C GLU A 217 -2.10 0.69 12.78
N SER A 218 -1.66 -0.41 12.19
CA SER A 218 -0.31 -0.59 11.61
C SER A 218 -0.33 -1.37 10.30
N THR A 219 -1.45 -1.33 9.56
CA THR A 219 -1.67 -2.12 8.35
C THR A 219 -0.96 -1.55 7.11
N GLY A 220 -0.64 -0.25 7.11
CA GLY A 220 -0.11 0.42 5.92
C GLY A 220 -1.11 0.53 4.77
N SER A 221 -2.41 0.47 5.05
CA SER A 221 -3.47 0.46 4.03
C SER A 221 -4.54 1.53 4.28
N SER A 222 -5.15 2.04 3.21
CA SER A 222 -6.22 3.03 3.27
C SER A 222 -7.47 2.54 4.02
N GLY A 223 -7.73 1.23 4.02
CA GLY A 223 -8.83 0.62 4.76
C GLY A 223 -8.54 0.31 6.24
N GLY A 224 -7.26 0.37 6.66
CA GLY A 224 -6.85 -0.01 8.01
C GLY A 224 -7.47 0.85 9.09
N LEU A 225 -7.47 2.18 8.90
CA LEU A 225 -8.00 3.14 9.86
C LEU A 225 -9.51 2.98 10.06
N ARG A 226 -10.28 2.75 8.97
CA ARG A 226 -11.71 2.47 9.06
C ARG A 226 -12.00 1.22 9.90
N ALA A 227 -11.24 0.14 9.67
CA ALA A 227 -11.38 -1.08 10.47
C ALA A 227 -11.02 -0.85 11.94
N ALA A 228 -9.98 -0.06 12.21
CA ALA A 228 -9.59 0.30 13.57
C ALA A 228 -10.68 1.05 14.32
N ILE A 229 -11.28 2.06 13.67
CA ILE A 229 -12.39 2.85 14.23
C ILE A 229 -13.63 1.98 14.48
N ALA A 230 -13.91 1.01 13.61
CA ALA A 230 -15.03 0.08 13.78
C ALA A 230 -14.82 -0.93 14.93
N MET A 231 -13.56 -1.23 15.29
CA MET A 231 -13.21 -2.13 16.40
C MET A 231 -13.18 -1.44 17.76
N CYS A 232 -12.99 -0.12 17.76
CA CYS A 232 -12.81 0.67 18.97
C CYS A 232 -14.13 0.82 19.75
N GLU A 233 -14.06 0.60 21.07
CA GLU A 233 -15.13 0.91 22.02
C GLU A 233 -15.33 2.44 22.13
N PRO A 234 -16.55 2.91 22.47
CA PRO A 234 -16.79 4.34 22.68
C PRO A 234 -15.95 4.91 23.82
N ARG A 235 -15.51 6.17 23.66
CA ARG A 235 -14.66 6.94 24.59
C ARG A 235 -13.23 6.42 24.77
N ASP A 236 -12.81 5.45 23.97
CA ASP A 236 -11.42 4.98 23.97
C ASP A 236 -10.64 5.45 22.73
N ALA A 237 -9.54 4.76 22.38
CA ALA A 237 -8.51 5.32 21.51
C ALA A 237 -8.05 4.40 20.37
N VAL A 238 -7.85 5.02 19.20
CA VAL A 238 -7.18 4.41 18.06
C VAL A 238 -5.81 5.05 17.88
N VAL A 239 -4.75 4.25 17.91
CA VAL A 239 -3.36 4.67 17.66
C VAL A 239 -3.02 4.44 16.19
N MET A 240 -2.63 5.51 15.50
CA MET A 240 -2.27 5.48 14.07
C MET A 240 -0.75 5.43 13.92
N LYS A 241 -0.23 4.29 13.43
CA LYS A 241 1.21 4.08 13.16
C LYS A 241 1.56 4.10 11.68
N SER A 242 0.61 3.78 10.80
CA SER A 242 0.87 3.71 9.37
C SER A 242 1.05 5.09 8.74
N THR A 243 1.98 5.17 7.78
CA THR A 243 2.03 6.26 6.79
C THR A 243 1.82 5.64 5.42
N VAL A 244 1.02 6.29 4.58
CA VAL A 244 0.72 5.83 3.22
C VAL A 244 0.87 6.98 2.24
N HIS A 245 1.29 6.67 1.01
CA HIS A 245 1.25 7.64 -0.08
C HIS A 245 -0.20 7.90 -0.50
N GLY A 246 -0.58 9.19 -0.63
CA GLY A 246 -1.94 9.63 -0.96
C GLY A 246 -2.79 9.98 0.26
N LEU A 247 -4.07 10.32 0.02
CA LEU A 247 -5.04 10.64 1.07
C LEU A 247 -5.72 9.37 1.60
N VAL A 248 -6.03 9.37 2.90
CA VAL A 248 -6.84 8.33 3.54
C VAL A 248 -8.18 8.94 3.91
N SER A 249 -9.23 8.57 3.19
CA SER A 249 -10.61 8.98 3.51
C SER A 249 -11.06 8.34 4.82
N VAL A 250 -11.56 9.14 5.75
CA VAL A 250 -12.13 8.69 7.02
C VAL A 250 -13.56 9.19 7.14
N ASP A 251 -14.48 8.28 7.47
CA ASP A 251 -15.80 8.66 7.95
C ASP A 251 -15.67 9.14 9.40
N THR A 252 -15.93 10.43 9.63
CA THR A 252 -15.77 11.05 10.94
C THR A 252 -16.97 10.82 11.85
N ALA A 253 -18.15 10.48 11.32
CA ALA A 253 -19.35 10.31 12.14
C ALA A 253 -19.17 9.21 13.20
N PRO A 254 -18.62 8.02 12.90
CA PRO A 254 -18.30 7.01 13.92
C PRO A 254 -17.29 7.47 14.97
N VAL A 255 -16.36 8.36 14.62
CA VAL A 255 -15.37 8.90 15.56
C VAL A 255 -16.06 9.86 16.54
N ILE A 256 -16.85 10.79 16.00
CA ILE A 256 -17.55 11.84 16.76
C ILE A 256 -18.62 11.22 17.66
N VAL A 257 -19.52 10.40 17.10
CA VAL A 257 -20.66 9.81 17.83
C VAL A 257 -20.20 8.91 18.97
N ASN A 258 -19.07 8.23 18.82
CA ASN A 258 -18.53 7.34 19.84
C ASN A 258 -17.42 8.01 20.68
N GLU A 259 -17.16 9.31 20.48
CA GLU A 259 -16.15 10.07 21.21
C GLU A 259 -14.75 9.40 21.19
N ILE A 260 -14.38 8.80 20.06
CA ILE A 260 -13.12 8.07 19.91
C ILE A 260 -11.94 9.04 19.78
N THR A 261 -10.89 8.83 20.55
CA THR A 261 -9.64 9.59 20.44
C THR A 261 -8.73 8.99 19.37
N LEU A 262 -8.34 9.80 18.38
CA LEU A 262 -7.35 9.39 17.37
C LEU A 262 -5.95 9.91 17.77
N VAL A 263 -5.00 8.98 17.97
CA VAL A 263 -3.64 9.29 18.42
C VAL A 263 -2.64 9.05 17.29
N GLY A 264 -2.00 10.12 16.81
CA GLY A 264 -0.87 10.00 15.88
C GLY A 264 0.41 9.57 16.59
N SER A 265 1.05 8.50 16.14
CA SER A 265 2.25 7.95 16.79
C SER A 265 3.33 7.58 15.76
N ARG A 266 4.55 8.12 15.93
CA ARG A 266 5.63 8.00 14.94
C ARG A 266 6.87 7.34 15.52
N CYS A 267 7.86 8.15 15.91
CA CYS A 267 9.18 7.70 16.40
C CYS A 267 9.25 7.79 17.92
N GLY A 268 9.83 6.78 18.56
CA GLY A 268 10.09 6.79 19.99
C GLY A 268 11.55 6.89 20.37
N ARG A 269 11.78 6.82 21.68
CA ARG A 269 13.09 6.86 22.32
C ARG A 269 13.84 5.55 22.14
N PHE A 270 15.15 5.61 21.92
CA PHE A 270 15.98 4.42 21.66
C PHE A 270 16.34 3.67 22.94
N GLU A 271 16.41 4.37 24.08
CA GLU A 271 16.83 3.77 25.34
C GLU A 271 15.91 2.61 25.78
N PRO A 272 14.56 2.74 25.78
CA PRO A 272 13.67 1.61 26.06
C PRO A 272 13.84 0.44 25.07
N ALA A 273 14.05 0.75 23.79
CA ALA A 273 14.24 -0.26 22.76
C ALA A 273 15.51 -1.08 22.97
N ILE A 274 16.62 -0.40 23.30
CA ILE A 274 17.89 -1.04 23.64
C ILE A 274 17.73 -1.97 24.84
N HIS A 275 17.02 -1.53 25.89
CA HIS A 275 16.77 -2.38 27.07
C HIS A 275 15.92 -3.62 26.75
N LEU A 276 14.87 -3.46 25.91
CA LEU A 276 14.01 -4.58 25.52
C LEU A 276 14.72 -5.61 24.65
N LEU A 277 15.62 -5.16 23.76
CA LEU A 277 16.44 -6.04 22.94
C LEU A 277 17.55 -6.71 23.76
N ALA A 278 18.25 -5.96 24.62
CA ALA A 278 19.30 -6.50 25.48
C ALA A 278 18.78 -7.56 26.47
N SER A 279 17.57 -7.36 27.00
CA SER A 279 16.94 -8.32 27.91
C SER A 279 16.29 -9.52 27.21
N GLY A 280 16.26 -9.54 25.87
CA GLY A 280 15.63 -10.63 25.09
C GLY A 280 14.10 -10.71 25.22
N LYS A 281 13.46 -9.70 25.84
CA LYS A 281 12.00 -9.63 26.00
C LYS A 281 11.29 -9.34 24.68
N VAL A 282 11.94 -8.61 23.78
CA VAL A 282 11.53 -8.46 22.37
C VAL A 282 12.47 -9.29 21.50
N ARG A 283 11.91 -10.14 20.65
CA ARG A 283 12.66 -11.09 19.80
C ARG A 283 12.50 -10.72 18.33
N VAL A 284 13.62 -10.39 17.69
CA VAL A 284 13.61 -9.86 16.31
C VAL A 284 14.21 -10.81 15.28
N GLY A 285 14.93 -11.86 15.68
CA GLY A 285 15.58 -12.78 14.72
C GLY A 285 14.58 -13.42 13.74
N GLY A 286 13.36 -13.74 14.18
CA GLY A 286 12.31 -14.27 13.29
C GLY A 286 11.71 -13.25 12.30
N LEU A 287 12.05 -11.96 12.43
CA LEU A 287 11.62 -10.88 11.54
C LEU A 287 12.60 -10.65 10.38
N ILE A 288 13.82 -11.19 10.47
CA ILE A 288 14.83 -11.09 9.42
C ILE A 288 14.49 -12.11 8.34
N SER A 289 14.17 -11.63 7.14
CA SER A 289 13.80 -12.52 6.04
C SER A 289 14.97 -12.89 5.15
N GLU A 290 15.86 -11.92 4.86
CA GLU A 290 16.96 -12.02 3.91
C GLU A 290 18.01 -10.95 4.23
N GLU A 291 19.25 -11.19 3.80
CA GLU A 291 20.37 -10.27 3.92
C GLU A 291 21.03 -10.09 2.56
N PHE A 292 21.46 -8.87 2.27
CA PHE A 292 22.08 -8.50 1.01
C PHE A 292 23.29 -7.62 1.26
N PRO A 293 24.39 -7.81 0.51
CA PRO A 293 25.46 -6.82 0.47
C PRO A 293 24.94 -5.53 -0.16
N LEU A 294 25.54 -4.38 0.19
CA LEU A 294 25.04 -3.06 -0.18
C LEU A 294 24.98 -2.85 -1.71
N GLU A 295 25.89 -3.48 -2.46
CA GLU A 295 25.93 -3.50 -3.93
C GLU A 295 24.66 -4.12 -4.55
N ARG A 296 23.97 -4.97 -3.79
CA ARG A 296 22.72 -5.63 -4.20
C ARG A 296 21.47 -4.94 -3.69
N ALA A 297 21.57 -3.70 -3.20
CA ALA A 297 20.41 -2.91 -2.78
C ALA A 297 19.27 -2.84 -3.83
N PRO A 298 19.51 -2.74 -5.15
CA PRO A 298 18.42 -2.79 -6.13
C PRO A 298 17.64 -4.11 -6.11
N ALA A 299 18.32 -5.24 -5.84
CA ALA A 299 17.67 -6.54 -5.72
C ALA A 299 16.85 -6.63 -4.41
N ALA A 300 17.41 -6.13 -3.31
CA ALA A 300 16.72 -6.07 -2.02
C ALA A 300 15.43 -5.23 -2.09
N ALA A 301 15.48 -4.07 -2.76
CA ALA A 301 14.31 -3.21 -2.98
C ALA A 301 13.23 -3.83 -3.88
N ALA A 302 13.61 -4.74 -4.79
CA ALA A 302 12.67 -5.40 -5.69
C ALA A 302 11.85 -6.53 -5.04
N GLY A 303 12.29 -7.05 -3.88
CA GLY A 303 11.64 -8.10 -3.10
C GLY A 303 11.63 -9.51 -3.75
N LYS A 304 11.31 -10.54 -2.95
CA LYS A 304 11.26 -11.97 -3.32
C LYS A 304 10.53 -12.28 -4.64
N LEU A 305 9.54 -11.46 -5.01
CA LEU A 305 8.71 -11.71 -6.19
C LEU A 305 9.45 -11.43 -7.52
N LYS A 306 10.49 -10.58 -7.51
CA LYS A 306 11.22 -10.22 -8.73
C LYS A 306 12.55 -10.95 -8.86
N TRP A 307 13.24 -11.30 -7.78
CA TRP A 307 14.58 -11.91 -7.88
C TRP A 307 14.57 -13.36 -8.38
N HIS A 308 13.67 -14.21 -7.86
CA HIS A 308 13.48 -15.56 -8.41
C HIS A 308 12.97 -15.53 -9.86
N MET A 309 12.21 -14.49 -10.20
CA MET A 309 11.73 -14.23 -11.55
C MET A 309 12.87 -13.77 -12.47
N LEU A 310 13.83 -12.95 -12.00
CA LEU A 310 15.05 -12.54 -12.70
C LEU A 310 16.01 -13.72 -12.95
N ARG A 311 16.18 -14.59 -11.95
CA ARG A 311 17.05 -15.78 -12.07
C ARG A 311 16.44 -16.87 -12.95
N ARG A 312 15.11 -17.05 -12.87
CA ARG A 312 14.37 -17.92 -13.79
C ARG A 312 14.30 -17.32 -15.20
N THR A 313 14.17 -16.00 -15.35
CA THR A 313 14.23 -15.36 -16.68
C THR A 313 15.60 -15.45 -17.32
N ALA A 314 16.73 -15.47 -16.60
CA ALA A 314 18.03 -15.69 -17.25
C ALA A 314 18.18 -17.10 -17.86
N VAL A 315 17.68 -18.13 -17.17
CA VAL A 315 17.67 -19.52 -17.67
C VAL A 315 16.59 -19.72 -18.75
N VAL A 316 15.45 -19.03 -18.60
CA VAL A 316 14.34 -19.06 -19.55
C VAL A 316 14.64 -18.19 -20.79
N PHE A 317 15.45 -17.13 -20.72
CA PHE A 317 15.90 -16.33 -21.87
C PHE A 317 16.85 -17.12 -22.77
N ALA A 318 17.71 -17.98 -22.19
CA ALA A 318 18.52 -18.91 -22.96
C ALA A 318 17.68 -19.98 -23.69
N ALA A 319 16.51 -20.34 -23.12
CA ALA A 319 15.58 -21.29 -23.73
C ALA A 319 14.53 -20.64 -24.67
N LEU A 320 14.23 -19.35 -24.50
CA LEU A 320 13.19 -18.61 -25.24
C LEU A 320 13.67 -17.98 -26.55
N LEU A 321 14.96 -18.09 -26.89
CA LEU A 321 15.46 -17.78 -28.23
C LEU A 321 14.87 -18.70 -29.33
N LEU A 322 14.06 -19.70 -28.97
CA LEU A 322 13.49 -20.67 -29.91
C LEU A 322 11.97 -20.61 -30.14
N THR A 323 11.19 -19.72 -29.50
CA THR A 323 9.73 -19.65 -29.78
C THR A 323 9.12 -18.24 -29.61
N SER A 324 9.42 -17.35 -30.55
CA SER A 324 8.89 -15.98 -30.61
C SER A 324 7.44 -15.94 -31.14
N CYS A 325 6.44 -16.17 -30.28
CA CYS A 325 5.03 -15.82 -30.57
C CYS A 325 4.14 -15.56 -29.33
N SER A 326 4.53 -16.01 -28.13
CA SER A 326 3.64 -15.99 -26.95
C SER A 326 3.68 -14.70 -26.11
N VAL A 327 4.75 -13.92 -26.18
CA VAL A 327 4.96 -12.73 -25.31
C VAL A 327 3.97 -11.61 -25.60
N LYS A 328 3.62 -11.38 -26.87
CA LYS A 328 2.65 -10.34 -27.28
C LYS A 328 1.25 -10.63 -26.74
N LYS A 329 0.79 -11.89 -26.78
CA LYS A 329 -0.54 -12.30 -26.29
C LYS A 329 -0.66 -12.17 -24.76
N TYR A 330 0.39 -12.54 -24.02
CA TYR A 330 0.40 -12.45 -22.56
C TYR A 330 0.40 -10.99 -22.06
N ALA A 331 1.25 -10.14 -22.64
CA ALA A 331 1.32 -8.72 -22.29
C ALA A 331 -0.01 -7.99 -22.55
N ILE A 332 -0.67 -8.30 -23.67
CA ILE A 332 -1.98 -7.73 -24.01
C ILE A 332 -3.07 -8.23 -23.06
N HIS A 333 -3.02 -9.50 -22.62
CA HIS A 333 -4.00 -10.03 -21.67
C HIS A 333 -3.91 -9.33 -20.31
N THR A 334 -2.69 -9.16 -19.77
CA THR A 334 -2.46 -8.48 -18.49
C THR A 334 -2.82 -7.00 -18.55
N LEU A 335 -2.50 -6.33 -19.67
CA LEU A 335 -2.89 -4.94 -19.89
C LEU A 335 -4.42 -4.80 -20.04
N GLY A 336 -5.07 -5.72 -20.75
CA GLY A 336 -6.52 -5.75 -20.91
C GLY A 336 -7.27 -5.97 -19.60
N ASP A 337 -6.77 -6.84 -18.71
CA ASP A 337 -7.37 -7.07 -17.39
C ASP A 337 -7.21 -5.85 -16.46
N ALA A 338 -6.06 -5.17 -16.53
CA ALA A 338 -5.83 -3.94 -15.77
C ALA A 338 -6.70 -2.76 -16.25
N LEU A 339 -6.90 -2.62 -17.56
CA LEU A 339 -7.79 -1.62 -18.15
C LEU A 339 -9.27 -1.95 -17.96
N ALA A 340 -9.66 -3.23 -17.95
CA ALA A 340 -11.02 -3.62 -17.61
C ALA A 340 -11.38 -3.24 -16.15
N ALA A 341 -10.39 -3.23 -15.25
CA ALA A 341 -10.56 -2.81 -13.86
C ALA A 341 -10.64 -1.28 -13.67
N SER A 342 -10.15 -0.46 -14.63
CA SER A 342 -10.19 1.01 -14.52
C SER A 342 -11.57 1.61 -14.76
N GLY A 343 -12.52 0.86 -15.32
CA GLY A 343 -13.93 1.26 -15.39
C GLY A 343 -14.58 1.47 -14.00
N ALA A 344 -13.97 0.95 -12.93
CA ALA A 344 -14.38 1.23 -11.55
C ALA A 344 -13.93 2.61 -11.06
N THR A 345 -12.93 3.25 -11.69
CA THR A 345 -12.38 4.55 -11.27
C THR A 345 -13.34 5.70 -11.61
N PHE A 346 -14.03 5.65 -12.75
CA PHE A 346 -15.04 6.66 -13.11
C PHE A 346 -16.28 6.60 -12.21
N ALA A 347 -16.65 5.40 -11.75
CA ALA A 347 -17.79 5.21 -10.84
C ALA A 347 -17.51 5.63 -9.39
N SER A 348 -16.28 6.03 -9.06
CA SER A 348 -15.87 6.51 -7.73
C SER A 348 -15.52 8.00 -7.70
N ASP A 349 -15.63 8.69 -8.84
CA ASP A 349 -15.38 10.11 -9.00
C ASP A 349 -16.68 10.89 -8.77
N ASP A 350 -16.61 12.06 -8.14
CA ASP A 350 -17.77 12.87 -7.74
C ASP A 350 -18.06 14.06 -8.68
N ASP A 351 -17.25 14.25 -9.73
CA ASP A 351 -17.45 15.26 -10.77
C ASP A 351 -18.14 14.65 -12.02
N PRO A 352 -19.46 14.82 -12.20
CA PRO A 352 -20.19 14.24 -13.33
C PRO A 352 -19.78 14.82 -14.68
N ASP A 353 -19.31 16.08 -14.74
CA ASP A 353 -18.90 16.72 -15.98
C ASP A 353 -17.54 16.19 -16.45
N LEU A 354 -16.61 15.99 -15.51
CA LEU A 354 -15.34 15.35 -15.77
C LEU A 354 -15.53 13.92 -16.29
N ILE A 355 -16.43 13.15 -15.67
CA ILE A 355 -16.77 11.80 -16.11
C ILE A 355 -17.39 11.83 -17.51
N ARG A 356 -18.37 12.71 -17.75
CA ARG A 356 -19.05 12.89 -19.04
C ARG A 356 -18.04 13.13 -20.17
N ALA A 357 -17.00 13.94 -19.92
CA ALA A 357 -15.94 14.25 -20.88
C ALA A 357 -14.95 13.08 -21.10
N ALA A 358 -14.63 12.31 -20.05
CA ALA A 358 -13.58 11.30 -20.11
C ALA A 358 -14.05 9.92 -20.62
N VAL A 359 -15.29 9.51 -20.29
CA VAL A 359 -15.79 8.16 -20.58
C VAL A 359 -15.80 7.80 -22.07
N PRO A 360 -16.20 8.68 -23.02
CA PRO A 360 -16.16 8.36 -24.45
C PRO A 360 -14.77 7.96 -24.97
N PHE A 361 -13.72 8.65 -24.53
CA PHE A 361 -12.34 8.33 -24.90
C PHE A 361 -11.93 6.96 -24.38
N SER A 362 -12.24 6.67 -23.12
CA SER A 362 -11.95 5.37 -22.50
C SER A 362 -12.65 4.22 -23.24
N LEU A 363 -13.92 4.40 -23.61
CA LEU A 363 -14.67 3.41 -24.39
C LEU A 363 -14.03 3.17 -25.75
N LYS A 364 -13.60 4.22 -26.46
CA LYS A 364 -12.90 4.09 -27.75
C LYS A 364 -11.55 3.39 -27.61
N LEU A 365 -10.82 3.61 -26.52
CA LEU A 365 -9.59 2.88 -26.23
C LEU A 365 -9.86 1.39 -26.02
N ILE A 366 -10.89 1.04 -25.24
CA ILE A 366 -11.30 -0.37 -25.04
C ILE A 366 -11.65 -1.03 -26.36
N GLU A 367 -12.39 -0.35 -27.24
CA GLU A 367 -12.71 -0.88 -28.57
C GLU A 367 -11.49 -1.10 -29.46
N THR A 368 -10.52 -0.18 -29.39
CA THR A 368 -9.26 -0.29 -30.13
C THR A 368 -8.49 -1.53 -29.66
N LEU A 369 -8.45 -1.78 -28.36
CA LEU A 369 -7.82 -2.98 -27.79
C LEU A 369 -8.60 -4.26 -28.13
N LEU A 370 -9.92 -4.19 -28.22
CA LEU A 370 -10.76 -5.30 -28.68
C LEU A 370 -10.60 -5.59 -30.18
N ALA A 371 -10.18 -4.63 -31.00
CA ALA A 371 -9.83 -4.90 -32.39
C ALA A 371 -8.57 -5.77 -32.49
N GLU A 372 -7.58 -5.51 -31.62
CA GLU A 372 -6.34 -6.30 -31.53
C GLU A 372 -6.56 -7.65 -30.85
N ASN A 373 -7.46 -7.72 -29.86
CA ASN A 373 -7.79 -8.96 -29.15
C ASN A 373 -9.31 -9.15 -28.99
N PRO A 374 -9.99 -9.69 -30.02
CA PRO A 374 -11.46 -9.74 -30.06
C PRO A 374 -12.14 -10.62 -29.01
N ARG A 375 -11.40 -11.55 -28.39
CA ARG A 375 -11.92 -12.56 -27.44
C ARG A 375 -11.49 -12.31 -25.98
N GLN A 376 -10.93 -11.14 -25.66
CA GLN A 376 -10.51 -10.81 -24.30
C GLN A 376 -11.73 -10.54 -23.41
N GLN A 377 -11.97 -11.40 -22.41
CA GLN A 377 -13.21 -11.37 -21.62
C GLN A 377 -13.38 -10.13 -20.73
N GLY A 378 -12.30 -9.62 -20.14
CA GLY A 378 -12.31 -8.42 -19.30
C GLY A 378 -12.72 -7.16 -20.08
N LEU A 379 -12.15 -6.96 -21.26
CA LEU A 379 -12.43 -5.85 -22.17
C LEU A 379 -13.85 -5.94 -22.73
N LEU A 380 -14.33 -7.15 -23.06
CA LEU A 380 -15.72 -7.36 -23.48
C LEU A 380 -16.71 -7.00 -22.36
N LEU A 381 -16.43 -7.42 -21.12
CA LEU A 381 -17.22 -7.03 -19.95
C LEU A 381 -17.14 -5.52 -19.69
N ALA A 382 -15.96 -4.92 -19.79
CA ALA A 382 -15.76 -3.49 -19.57
C ALA A 382 -16.47 -2.65 -20.62
N ALA A 383 -16.44 -3.06 -21.89
CA ALA A 383 -17.19 -2.43 -22.97
C ALA A 383 -18.70 -2.54 -22.75
N ALA A 384 -19.21 -3.75 -22.45
CA ALA A 384 -20.63 -3.97 -22.19
C ALA A 384 -21.13 -3.10 -21.02
N ARG A 385 -20.41 -3.09 -19.90
CA ARG A 385 -20.71 -2.25 -18.75
C ARG A 385 -20.63 -0.76 -19.10
N GLY A 386 -19.50 -0.32 -19.64
CA GLY A 386 -19.21 1.10 -19.83
C GLY A 386 -20.14 1.78 -20.84
N PHE A 387 -20.45 1.13 -21.97
CA PHE A 387 -21.43 1.66 -22.92
C PHE A 387 -22.84 1.73 -22.32
N THR A 388 -23.23 0.76 -21.48
CA THR A 388 -24.53 0.79 -20.78
C THR A 388 -24.60 1.97 -19.82
N GLN A 389 -23.58 2.14 -18.97
CA GLN A 389 -23.55 3.20 -17.99
C GLN A 389 -23.50 4.60 -18.64
N TYR A 390 -22.69 4.77 -19.68
CA TYR A 390 -22.60 6.04 -20.41
C TYR A 390 -23.92 6.39 -21.11
N ALA A 391 -24.56 5.42 -21.76
CA ALA A 391 -25.84 5.64 -22.42
C ALA A 391 -26.93 6.04 -21.40
N PHE A 392 -26.97 5.37 -20.25
CA PHE A 392 -27.95 5.67 -19.20
C PHE A 392 -27.73 7.05 -18.57
N ALA A 393 -26.54 7.29 -18.03
CA ALA A 393 -26.25 8.45 -17.19
C ALA A 393 -26.02 9.76 -17.95
N PHE A 394 -25.88 9.73 -19.29
CA PHE A 394 -25.54 10.95 -20.04
C PHE A 394 -26.27 11.10 -21.36
N VAL A 395 -26.81 10.03 -21.95
CA VAL A 395 -27.50 10.14 -23.25
C VAL A 395 -29.00 10.01 -23.08
N GLN A 396 -29.43 9.07 -22.25
CA GLN A 396 -30.84 8.90 -21.90
C GLN A 396 -31.31 10.00 -20.95
N GLU A 397 -30.51 10.35 -19.94
CA GLU A 397 -30.81 11.48 -19.04
C GLU A 397 -31.02 12.79 -19.81
N ASP A 398 -30.09 13.16 -20.70
CA ASP A 398 -30.24 14.33 -21.58
C ASP A 398 -31.51 14.24 -22.46
N ALA A 399 -31.91 13.03 -22.88
CA ALA A 399 -33.11 12.83 -23.68
C ALA A 399 -34.40 13.06 -22.86
N ASP A 400 -34.39 12.62 -21.61
CA ASP A 400 -35.51 12.76 -20.68
C ASP A 400 -35.66 14.23 -20.24
N GLU A 401 -34.56 14.95 -20.03
CA GLU A 401 -34.56 16.40 -19.79
C GLU A 401 -35.09 17.21 -20.99
N ALA A 402 -34.72 16.80 -22.21
CA ALA A 402 -35.17 17.46 -23.44
C ALA A 402 -36.64 17.17 -23.79
N GLN A 403 -37.28 16.17 -23.17
CA GLN A 403 -38.60 15.68 -23.56
C GLN A 403 -39.69 16.77 -23.58
N ASP A 404 -39.67 17.66 -22.58
CA ASP A 404 -40.69 18.69 -22.40
C ASP A 404 -40.37 19.99 -23.15
N THR A 405 -39.12 20.18 -23.59
CA THR A 405 -38.63 21.42 -24.18
C THR A 405 -38.35 21.30 -25.68
N ASP A 406 -37.80 20.17 -26.13
CA ASP A 406 -37.50 19.87 -27.54
C ASP A 406 -37.69 18.37 -27.82
N ARG A 407 -38.91 18.02 -28.24
CA ARG A 407 -39.28 16.63 -28.56
C ARG A 407 -38.45 16.02 -29.68
N ALA A 408 -37.99 16.82 -30.65
CA ALA A 408 -37.19 16.32 -31.76
C ALA A 408 -35.77 15.97 -31.29
N ALA A 409 -35.16 16.82 -30.45
CA ALA A 409 -33.88 16.54 -29.82
C ALA A 409 -33.96 15.33 -28.87
N ALA A 410 -35.02 15.24 -28.06
CA ALA A 410 -35.27 14.10 -27.18
C ALA A 410 -35.36 12.78 -27.97
N ALA A 411 -36.13 12.75 -29.07
CA ALA A 411 -36.24 11.57 -29.93
C ALA A 411 -34.88 11.18 -30.55
N ALA A 412 -34.08 12.15 -30.99
CA ALA A 412 -32.75 11.89 -31.54
C ALA A 412 -31.79 11.32 -30.48
N LEU A 413 -31.83 11.82 -29.25
CA LEU A 413 -31.02 11.33 -28.13
C LEU A 413 -31.46 9.94 -27.68
N ARG A 414 -32.76 9.63 -27.65
CA ARG A 414 -33.26 8.26 -27.38
C ARG A 414 -32.80 7.26 -28.44
N ALA A 415 -32.91 7.62 -29.71
CA ALA A 415 -32.39 6.80 -30.81
C ALA A 415 -30.87 6.58 -30.69
N ARG A 416 -30.12 7.58 -30.24
CA ARG A 416 -28.68 7.45 -29.95
C ARG A 416 -28.42 6.53 -28.75
N ALA A 417 -29.15 6.68 -27.66
CA ALA A 417 -29.05 5.82 -26.47
C ALA A 417 -29.33 4.36 -26.82
N ALA A 418 -30.41 4.08 -27.56
CA ALA A 418 -30.75 2.74 -28.05
C ALA A 418 -29.60 2.10 -28.85
N LYS A 419 -28.97 2.85 -29.77
CA LYS A 419 -27.79 2.37 -30.52
C LYS A 419 -26.62 2.01 -29.62
N LEU A 420 -26.35 2.82 -28.58
CA LEU A 420 -25.29 2.55 -27.61
C LEU A 420 -25.60 1.33 -26.73
N TYR A 421 -26.85 1.15 -26.33
CA TYR A 421 -27.29 -0.05 -25.60
C TYR A 421 -27.20 -1.31 -26.45
N PHE A 422 -27.60 -1.29 -27.72
CA PHE A 422 -27.39 -2.42 -28.63
C PHE A 422 -25.90 -2.72 -28.84
N ARG A 423 -25.06 -1.70 -28.91
CA ARG A 423 -23.60 -1.86 -28.96
C ARG A 423 -23.07 -2.54 -27.70
N ALA A 424 -23.51 -2.10 -26.51
CA ALA A 424 -23.17 -2.72 -25.23
C ALA A 424 -23.59 -4.20 -25.16
N ARG A 425 -24.83 -4.51 -25.55
CA ARG A 425 -25.38 -5.87 -25.62
C ARG A 425 -24.51 -6.75 -26.52
N ASN A 426 -24.13 -6.27 -27.70
CA ASN A 426 -23.31 -7.04 -28.64
C ASN A 426 -21.93 -7.40 -28.05
N TYR A 427 -21.31 -6.51 -27.27
CA TYR A 427 -20.08 -6.84 -26.53
C TYR A 427 -20.32 -7.88 -25.43
N GLY A 428 -21.45 -7.78 -24.73
CA GLY A 428 -21.89 -8.75 -23.73
C GLY A 428 -22.08 -10.16 -24.30
N LEU A 429 -22.81 -10.28 -25.42
CA LEU A 429 -23.01 -11.54 -26.14
C LEU A 429 -21.68 -12.14 -26.62
N ARG A 430 -20.81 -11.32 -27.23
CA ARG A 430 -19.44 -11.75 -27.58
C ARG A 430 -18.67 -12.25 -26.37
N GLY A 431 -18.83 -11.63 -25.20
CA GLY A 431 -18.21 -12.06 -23.94
C GLY A 431 -18.63 -13.45 -23.49
N LEU A 432 -19.93 -13.78 -23.66
CA LEU A 432 -20.49 -15.10 -23.39
C LEU A 432 -19.99 -16.13 -24.42
N GLU A 433 -19.91 -15.73 -25.70
CA GLU A 433 -19.42 -16.58 -26.80
C GLU A 433 -17.96 -17.01 -26.67
N VAL A 434 -17.15 -16.28 -25.90
CA VAL A 434 -15.76 -16.70 -25.62
C VAL A 434 -15.72 -18.08 -24.97
N LYS A 435 -16.66 -18.39 -24.06
CA LYS A 435 -16.73 -19.66 -23.32
C LYS A 435 -17.82 -20.59 -23.84
N HIS A 436 -18.84 -20.05 -24.48
CA HIS A 436 -19.99 -20.77 -24.99
C HIS A 436 -20.13 -20.46 -26.48
N PRO A 437 -19.41 -21.16 -27.38
CA PRO A 437 -19.49 -20.89 -28.83
C PRO A 437 -20.94 -20.86 -29.30
N ASP A 438 -21.30 -19.99 -30.25
CA ASP A 438 -22.67 -19.85 -30.81
C ASP A 438 -23.77 -19.51 -29.79
N PHE A 439 -23.41 -18.93 -28.64
CA PHE A 439 -24.36 -18.61 -27.58
C PHE A 439 -25.49 -17.68 -28.05
N ALA A 440 -25.21 -16.66 -28.87
CA ALA A 440 -26.26 -15.74 -29.33
C ALA A 440 -27.33 -16.46 -30.17
N ALA A 441 -26.92 -17.30 -31.11
CA ALA A 441 -27.83 -18.08 -31.96
C ALA A 441 -28.63 -19.10 -31.13
N ARG A 442 -27.99 -19.77 -30.15
CA ARG A 442 -28.68 -20.69 -29.24
C ARG A 442 -29.65 -19.97 -28.30
N LEU A 443 -29.31 -18.77 -27.84
CA LEU A 443 -30.18 -17.96 -26.99
C LEU A 443 -31.48 -17.58 -27.73
N GLU A 444 -31.39 -17.33 -29.04
CA GLU A 444 -32.54 -17.03 -29.91
C GLU A 444 -33.39 -18.28 -30.18
N ALA A 445 -32.77 -19.43 -30.51
CA ALA A 445 -33.48 -20.66 -30.83
C ALA A 445 -34.06 -21.36 -29.59
N HIS A 446 -33.29 -21.46 -28.50
CA HIS A 446 -33.57 -22.27 -27.31
C HIS A 446 -33.15 -21.56 -25.99
N PRO A 447 -33.83 -20.47 -25.60
CA PRO A 447 -33.36 -19.58 -24.53
C PRO A 447 -33.21 -20.26 -23.15
N LYS A 448 -34.11 -21.18 -22.82
CA LYS A 448 -34.08 -21.92 -21.55
C LYS A 448 -32.91 -22.91 -21.46
N GLU A 449 -32.46 -23.43 -22.59
CA GLU A 449 -31.34 -24.38 -22.66
C GLU A 449 -30.02 -23.63 -22.63
N ALA A 450 -29.90 -22.58 -23.44
CA ALA A 450 -28.72 -21.70 -23.44
C ALA A 450 -28.44 -21.11 -22.04
N ALA A 451 -29.47 -20.66 -21.32
CA ALA A 451 -29.31 -20.10 -19.98
C ALA A 451 -28.82 -21.12 -18.93
N LYS A 452 -29.13 -22.42 -19.08
CA LYS A 452 -28.71 -23.49 -18.14
C LYS A 452 -27.21 -23.79 -18.21
N GLU A 453 -26.56 -23.51 -19.34
CA GLU A 453 -25.13 -23.76 -19.55
C GLU A 453 -24.24 -22.74 -18.83
N LEU A 454 -24.80 -21.60 -18.44
CA LEU A 454 -24.06 -20.50 -17.82
C LEU A 454 -23.68 -20.81 -16.37
N LYS A 455 -22.43 -20.49 -16.00
CA LYS A 455 -21.91 -20.69 -14.65
C LYS A 455 -21.88 -19.38 -13.86
N LYS A 456 -21.71 -19.49 -12.53
CA LYS A 456 -21.62 -18.34 -11.61
C LYS A 456 -20.54 -17.32 -12.00
N SER A 457 -19.46 -17.76 -12.65
CA SER A 457 -18.40 -16.88 -13.13
C SER A 457 -18.83 -15.94 -14.26
N GLU A 458 -19.92 -16.24 -14.97
CA GLU A 458 -20.43 -15.45 -16.09
C GLU A 458 -21.51 -14.44 -15.66
N VAL A 459 -21.95 -14.47 -14.40
CA VAL A 459 -23.00 -13.58 -13.87
C VAL A 459 -22.75 -12.10 -14.18
N PRO A 460 -21.52 -11.55 -14.05
CA PRO A 460 -21.29 -10.14 -14.40
C PRO A 460 -21.56 -9.82 -15.86
N VAL A 461 -21.09 -10.66 -16.80
CA VAL A 461 -21.31 -10.45 -18.24
C VAL A 461 -22.80 -10.62 -18.57
N MET A 462 -23.44 -11.64 -17.98
CA MET A 462 -24.88 -11.87 -18.15
C MET A 462 -25.71 -10.67 -17.70
N TYR A 463 -25.41 -10.12 -16.52
CA TYR A 463 -26.11 -8.97 -15.96
C TYR A 463 -26.04 -7.76 -16.91
N TRP A 464 -24.84 -7.37 -17.35
CA TRP A 464 -24.69 -6.21 -18.24
C TRP A 464 -25.26 -6.45 -19.64
N THR A 465 -25.24 -7.68 -20.13
CA THR A 465 -25.88 -8.06 -21.40
C THR A 465 -27.39 -7.93 -21.31
N ALA A 466 -28.00 -8.46 -20.25
CA ALA A 466 -29.45 -8.39 -20.04
C ALA A 466 -29.91 -6.94 -19.79
N LEU A 467 -29.17 -6.19 -18.96
CA LEU A 467 -29.49 -4.80 -18.65
C LEU A 467 -29.43 -3.90 -19.89
N SER A 468 -28.35 -3.99 -20.68
CA SER A 468 -28.24 -3.23 -21.93
C SER A 468 -29.33 -3.59 -22.92
N TRP A 469 -29.72 -4.86 -23.01
CA TRP A 469 -30.81 -5.28 -23.87
C TRP A 469 -32.16 -4.72 -23.42
N ALA A 470 -32.48 -4.81 -22.12
CA ALA A 470 -33.71 -4.25 -21.57
C ALA A 470 -33.76 -2.72 -21.76
N ALA A 471 -32.64 -2.02 -21.51
CA ALA A 471 -32.53 -0.59 -21.71
C ALA A 471 -32.68 -0.18 -23.19
N ALA A 472 -32.14 -0.98 -24.12
CA ALA A 472 -32.34 -0.75 -25.55
C ALA A 472 -33.82 -0.83 -25.94
N LEU A 473 -34.55 -1.83 -25.43
CA LEU A 473 -35.98 -2.01 -25.69
C LEU A 473 -36.79 -0.86 -25.09
N ALA A 474 -36.48 -0.46 -23.85
CA ALA A 474 -37.14 0.68 -23.21
C ALA A 474 -36.91 1.99 -23.97
N ALA A 475 -35.68 2.25 -24.42
CA ALA A 475 -35.33 3.44 -25.20
C ALA A 475 -35.90 3.44 -26.63
N SER A 476 -36.37 2.30 -27.12
CA SER A 476 -36.92 2.14 -28.48
C SER A 476 -38.46 2.11 -28.50
N HIS A 477 -39.13 2.20 -27.35
CA HIS A 477 -40.58 1.98 -27.24
C HIS A 477 -41.44 3.15 -27.79
N ASP A 478 -40.80 4.30 -28.07
CA ASP A 478 -41.41 5.52 -28.63
C ASP A 478 -40.89 5.86 -30.06
N MET A 479 -40.18 4.94 -30.73
CA MET A 479 -39.61 5.14 -32.08
C MET A 479 -40.51 4.64 -33.22
#